data_AF-A0A495ZZ24-F1
#
_entry.id   AF-A0A495ZZ24-F1
#
_cell.length_a   1.000
_cell.length_b   1.000
_cell.length_c   1.000
_cell.angle_alpha   90.00
_cell.angle_beta   90.00
_cell.angle_gamma   90.00
#
_symmetry.space_group_name_H-M   'P 1'
#
loop_
_entity.id
_entity.type
_entity.pdbx_description
1 polymer ?
#
loop_
_entity_poly.entity_id
_entity_poly.type
_entity_poly.pdbx_seq_one_letter_code
_entity_poly.pdbx_strand_id
1 'polypeptide(L)'
;MRRSLFFLILIAVYAAVMIVHDAGSAEEIRVWGGKMDDFKDSDGRIWHGGQNEKKAWGGWVEKLPRTAEVVALTKEAEKLAKAEGYDKELFYAVSWAQFPDTVKMELNTGKGMFTVTYLVGEHWSPNNRGFDIIIEDEIVEEEYVTPGQNEIDIIRYEGIEVKDKVMSFEFAGNPKTGAGDLNAMFSGIEVIPALAVDPKQKLATTWGTLKGARN
;
A
#
# COMPACT_ATOMS: atom_id res chain seq x y z
N MET A 1 32.22 12.01 -43.02
CA MET A 1 32.59 11.60 -41.64
C MET A 1 32.08 12.55 -40.55
N ARG A 2 32.34 13.87 -40.59
CA ARG A 2 31.96 14.81 -39.50
C ARG A 2 30.46 14.91 -39.19
N ARG A 3 29.57 14.78 -40.20
CA ARG A 3 28.11 14.81 -40.02
C ARG A 3 27.55 13.55 -39.36
N SER A 4 28.06 12.35 -39.69
CA SER A 4 27.64 11.10 -39.04
C SER A 4 28.03 11.03 -37.56
N LEU A 5 29.18 11.61 -37.19
CA LEU A 5 29.63 11.65 -35.80
C LEU A 5 28.73 12.56 -34.94
N PHE A 6 28.30 13.71 -35.49
CA PHE A 6 27.37 14.62 -34.81
C PHE A 6 25.98 14.00 -34.58
N PHE A 7 25.46 13.27 -35.57
CA PHE A 7 24.18 12.56 -35.44
C PHE A 7 24.23 11.43 -34.40
N LEU A 8 25.33 10.68 -34.34
CA LEU A 8 25.52 9.62 -33.34
C LEU A 8 25.60 10.19 -31.91
N ILE A 9 26.25 11.33 -31.71
CA ILE A 9 26.30 12.00 -30.42
C ILE A 9 24.90 12.48 -30.00
N LEU A 10 24.11 13.04 -30.92
CA LEU A 10 22.74 13.48 -30.63
C LEU A 10 21.82 12.32 -30.24
N ILE A 11 21.94 11.17 -30.90
CA ILE A 11 21.19 9.95 -30.56
C ILE A 11 21.64 9.39 -29.21
N ALA A 12 22.94 9.38 -28.92
CA ALA A 12 23.46 8.92 -27.64
C ALA A 12 23.01 9.83 -26.48
N VAL A 13 23.01 11.16 -26.68
CA VAL A 13 22.50 12.13 -25.71
C VAL A 13 20.99 11.96 -25.52
N TYR A 14 20.23 11.79 -26.60
CA TYR A 14 18.79 11.54 -26.51
C TYR A 14 18.48 10.24 -25.76
N ALA A 15 19.18 9.15 -26.08
CA ALA A 15 19.05 7.87 -25.37
C ALA A 15 19.43 8.01 -23.89
N ALA A 16 20.52 8.71 -23.56
CA ALA A 16 20.93 8.96 -22.18
C ALA A 16 19.89 9.80 -21.42
N VAL A 17 19.31 10.83 -22.03
CA VAL A 17 18.25 11.64 -21.42
C VAL A 17 17.00 10.80 -21.17
N MET A 18 16.61 9.93 -22.12
CA MET A 18 15.47 9.02 -21.96
C MET A 18 15.71 7.99 -20.84
N ILE A 19 16.92 7.44 -20.72
CA ILE A 19 17.30 6.50 -19.65
C ILE A 19 17.23 7.19 -18.28
N VAL A 20 17.72 8.43 -18.17
CA VAL A 20 17.68 9.19 -16.91
C VAL A 20 16.24 9.58 -16.53
N HIS A 21 15.38 9.89 -17.50
CA HIS A 21 13.97 10.18 -17.26
C HIS A 21 13.17 8.95 -16.82
N ASP A 22 13.58 7.75 -17.24
CA ASP A 22 12.90 6.51 -16.83
C ASP A 22 13.32 6.02 -15.43
N ALA A 23 14.45 6.52 -14.91
CA ALA A 23 15.02 6.21 -13.60
C ALA A 23 14.46 7.08 -12.46
N GLY A 24 13.14 7.34 -12.45
CA GLY A 24 12.49 7.94 -11.28
C GLY A 24 12.75 7.07 -10.05
N SER A 25 13.15 7.69 -8.92
CA SER A 25 13.42 6.97 -7.67
C SER A 25 12.14 6.34 -7.14
N ALA A 26 12.25 5.15 -6.53
CA ALA A 26 11.17 4.58 -5.74
C ALA A 26 10.82 5.54 -4.59
N GLU A 27 9.54 5.89 -4.46
CA GLU A 27 9.03 6.85 -3.48
C GLU A 27 8.25 6.13 -2.38
N GLU A 28 8.39 6.63 -1.15
CA GLU A 28 7.51 6.25 -0.05
C GLU A 28 6.19 7.02 -0.16
N ILE A 29 5.06 6.31 -0.14
CA ILE A 29 3.74 6.92 -0.23
C ILE A 29 2.85 6.37 0.87
N ARG A 30 2.11 7.26 1.54
CA ARG A 30 1.18 6.91 2.61
C ARG A 30 -0.16 7.56 2.35
N VAL A 31 -1.25 6.83 2.60
CA VAL A 31 -2.62 7.29 2.38
C VAL A 31 -3.44 7.11 3.66
N TRP A 32 -4.15 8.15 4.08
CA TRP A 32 -5.14 8.11 5.16
C TRP A 32 -6.56 8.02 4.60
N GLY A 33 -7.20 6.88 4.81
CA GLY A 33 -8.56 6.61 4.36
C GLY A 33 -9.60 7.54 4.97
N GLY A 34 -10.67 7.80 4.21
CA GLY A 34 -11.83 8.56 4.70
C GLY A 34 -11.60 10.07 4.89
N LYS A 35 -10.40 10.59 4.64
CA LYS A 35 -10.05 12.00 4.87
C LYS A 35 -9.62 12.72 3.59
N MET A 36 -9.93 14.02 3.55
CA MET A 36 -9.59 14.91 2.44
C MET A 36 -8.21 15.54 2.61
N ASP A 37 -7.90 15.94 3.85
CA ASP A 37 -6.68 16.65 4.20
C ASP A 37 -5.56 15.68 4.55
N ASP A 38 -4.32 16.11 4.29
CA ASP A 38 -3.13 15.38 4.69
C ASP A 38 -2.94 15.43 6.21
N PHE A 39 -2.43 14.34 6.77
CA PHE A 39 -2.12 14.21 8.18
C PHE A 39 -0.61 14.03 8.38
N LYS A 40 -0.05 14.80 9.31
CA LYS A 40 1.33 14.61 9.75
C LYS A 40 1.32 13.89 11.09
N ASP A 41 1.86 12.69 11.12
CA ASP A 41 1.88 11.88 12.33
C ASP A 41 2.99 12.30 13.31
N SER A 42 3.02 11.66 14.48
CA SER A 42 3.98 11.94 15.55
C SER A 42 5.44 11.80 15.13
N ASP A 43 5.72 10.94 14.15
CA ASP A 43 7.06 10.68 13.61
C ASP A 43 7.40 11.65 12.46
N GLY A 44 6.47 12.53 12.12
CA GLY A 44 6.61 13.55 11.10
C GLY A 44 6.41 13.06 9.67
N ARG A 45 5.90 11.83 9.50
CA ARG A 45 5.54 11.27 8.19
C ARG A 45 4.24 11.92 7.71
N ILE A 46 4.15 12.13 6.40
CA ILE A 46 2.94 12.67 5.77
C ILE A 46 2.09 11.52 5.25
N TRP A 47 0.82 11.53 5.64
CA TRP A 47 -0.23 10.65 5.17
C TRP A 47 -1.19 11.45 4.31
N HIS A 48 -1.26 11.13 3.02
CA HIS A 48 -2.10 11.88 2.09
C HIS A 48 -3.58 11.53 2.25
N GLY A 49 -4.46 12.53 2.15
CA GLY A 49 -5.91 12.29 2.26
C GLY A 49 -6.43 11.38 1.13
N GLY A 50 -6.99 10.23 1.50
CA GLY A 50 -7.49 9.20 0.57
C GLY A 50 -8.77 9.55 -0.19
N GLN A 51 -9.34 10.75 0.02
CA GLN A 51 -10.51 11.27 -0.72
C GLN A 51 -10.12 12.09 -1.96
N ASN A 52 -8.85 12.05 -2.38
CA ASN A 52 -8.33 12.75 -3.56
C ASN A 52 -8.22 11.80 -4.77
N GLU A 53 -8.70 12.22 -5.95
CA GLU A 53 -8.75 11.39 -7.18
C GLU A 53 -7.38 11.18 -7.81
N LYS A 54 -6.76 12.26 -8.33
CA LYS A 54 -5.44 12.18 -8.98
C LYS A 54 -4.60 13.37 -8.58
N LYS A 55 -3.63 13.12 -7.71
CA LYS A 55 -2.58 14.05 -7.30
C LYS A 55 -1.23 13.57 -7.82
N ALA A 56 -0.19 14.37 -7.59
CA ALA A 56 1.18 14.01 -7.98
C ALA A 56 1.62 12.68 -7.34
N TRP A 57 1.20 12.39 -6.10
CA TRP A 57 1.47 11.13 -5.40
C TRP A 57 0.53 9.99 -5.79
N GLY A 58 -0.60 10.28 -6.45
CA GLY A 58 -1.66 9.30 -6.71
C GLY A 58 -3.03 9.70 -6.19
N GLY A 59 -3.91 8.73 -5.99
CA GLY A 59 -5.25 8.91 -5.45
C GLY A 59 -6.22 7.81 -5.87
N TRP A 60 -7.50 7.99 -5.56
CA TRP A 60 -8.54 7.04 -5.96
C TRP A 60 -8.80 7.09 -7.46
N VAL A 61 -9.15 5.94 -8.04
CA VAL A 61 -9.50 5.85 -9.45
C VAL A 61 -10.88 5.21 -9.63
N GLU A 62 -11.49 5.47 -10.78
CA GLU A 62 -12.84 5.04 -11.18
C GLU A 62 -13.97 5.65 -10.34
N LYS A 63 -13.95 5.48 -9.02
CA LYS A 63 -15.03 5.89 -8.13
C LYS A 63 -14.50 6.42 -6.80
N LEU A 64 -15.01 7.60 -6.40
CA LEU A 64 -14.75 8.17 -5.08
C LEU A 64 -15.18 7.19 -3.97
N PRO A 65 -14.27 6.73 -3.10
CA PRO A 65 -14.63 5.90 -1.97
C PRO A 65 -15.51 6.67 -1.00
N ARG A 66 -16.50 5.99 -0.41
CA ARG A 66 -17.30 6.55 0.68
C ARG A 66 -16.46 6.65 1.95
N THR A 67 -16.93 7.44 2.90
CA THR A 67 -16.27 7.63 4.19
C THR A 67 -17.10 7.06 5.34
N ALA A 68 -16.44 6.65 6.41
CA ALA A 68 -17.05 6.41 7.70
C ALA A 68 -16.03 6.67 8.81
N GLU A 69 -16.51 6.72 10.05
CA GLU A 69 -15.68 6.96 11.23
C GLU A 69 -15.77 5.79 12.20
N VAL A 70 -14.63 5.39 12.74
CA VAL A 70 -14.56 4.49 13.89
C VAL A 70 -14.70 5.36 15.14
N VAL A 71 -15.71 5.11 15.97
CA VAL A 71 -16.05 6.02 17.08
C VAL A 71 -15.08 5.85 18.27
N ALA A 72 -14.56 4.65 18.47
CA ALA A 72 -13.65 4.33 19.55
C ALA A 72 -12.72 3.18 19.14
N LEU A 73 -11.59 3.05 19.83
CA LEU A 73 -10.70 1.88 19.73
C LEU A 73 -10.65 1.16 21.07
N THR A 74 -10.49 -0.16 21.04
CA THR A 74 -10.14 -0.91 22.25
C THR A 74 -8.75 -0.51 22.75
N LYS A 75 -8.44 -0.76 24.03
CA LYS A 75 -7.11 -0.46 24.58
C LYS A 75 -6.04 -1.32 23.92
N GLU A 76 -6.41 -2.53 23.55
CA GLU A 76 -5.58 -3.50 22.84
C GLU A 76 -5.24 -2.98 21.44
N ALA A 77 -6.23 -2.43 20.72
CA ALA A 77 -6.01 -1.79 19.43
C ALA A 77 -5.10 -0.55 19.54
N GLU A 78 -5.34 0.35 20.51
CA GLU A 78 -4.46 1.52 20.72
C GLU A 78 -3.02 1.09 21.06
N LYS A 79 -2.87 0.03 21.86
CA LYS A 79 -1.55 -0.53 22.21
C LYS A 79 -0.88 -1.14 20.98
N LEU A 80 -1.62 -1.85 20.13
CA LEU A 80 -1.11 -2.43 18.89
C LEU A 80 -0.65 -1.34 17.93
N ALA A 81 -1.47 -0.32 17.66
CA ALA A 81 -1.09 0.81 16.81
C ALA A 81 0.23 1.45 17.28
N LYS A 82 0.33 1.75 18.57
CA LYS A 82 1.55 2.32 19.15
C LYS A 82 2.76 1.38 19.04
N ALA A 83 2.58 0.08 19.29
CA ALA A 83 3.66 -0.91 19.21
C ALA A 83 4.20 -1.04 17.79
N GLU A 84 3.32 -0.89 16.79
CA GLU A 84 3.64 -0.92 15.37
C GLU A 84 4.10 0.45 14.81
N GLY A 85 4.16 1.48 15.67
CA GLY A 85 4.65 2.80 15.29
C GLY A 85 3.66 3.63 14.48
N TYR A 86 2.36 3.46 14.71
CA TYR A 86 1.30 4.24 14.06
C TYR A 86 0.52 5.08 15.08
N ASP A 87 0.19 6.31 14.67
CA ASP A 87 -0.78 7.15 15.37
C ASP A 87 -2.17 6.53 15.28
N LYS A 88 -2.86 6.45 16.42
CA LYS A 88 -4.19 5.84 16.48
C LYS A 88 -5.23 6.59 15.65
N GLU A 89 -4.98 7.88 15.41
CA GLU A 89 -5.74 8.78 14.57
C GLU A 89 -5.99 8.20 13.16
N LEU A 90 -5.03 7.43 12.64
CA LEU A 90 -5.13 6.79 11.34
C LEU A 90 -6.31 5.82 11.26
N PHE A 91 -6.65 5.15 12.37
CA PHE A 91 -7.67 4.12 12.42
C PHE A 91 -9.08 4.67 12.71
N TYR A 92 -9.24 5.97 13.00
CA TYR A 92 -10.55 6.57 13.25
C TYR A 92 -11.33 6.94 11.99
N ALA A 93 -10.73 6.77 10.81
CA ALA A 93 -11.33 7.10 9.53
C ALA A 93 -11.14 5.97 8.53
N VAL A 94 -12.14 5.77 7.68
CA VAL A 94 -12.12 4.69 6.69
C VAL A 94 -12.61 5.18 5.34
N SER A 95 -11.96 4.72 4.28
CA SER A 95 -12.48 4.74 2.91
C SER A 95 -13.14 3.37 2.65
N TRP A 96 -14.33 3.35 2.07
CA TRP A 96 -15.05 2.11 1.77
C TRP A 96 -15.87 2.17 0.47
N ALA A 97 -16.21 1.01 -0.08
CA ALA A 97 -17.06 0.88 -1.27
C ALA A 97 -18.31 0.05 -0.99
N GLN A 98 -19.43 0.46 -1.57
CA GLN A 98 -20.68 -0.29 -1.49
C GLN A 98 -20.63 -1.43 -2.50
N PHE A 99 -20.63 -2.69 -2.04
CA PHE A 99 -20.69 -3.85 -2.93
C PHE A 99 -21.87 -3.71 -3.91
N PRO A 100 -21.69 -3.96 -5.22
CA PRO A 100 -20.52 -4.61 -5.85
C PRO A 100 -19.39 -3.67 -6.30
N ASP A 101 -19.41 -2.40 -5.91
CA ASP A 101 -18.28 -1.51 -6.18
C ASP A 101 -17.04 -1.93 -5.38
N THR A 102 -15.87 -1.54 -5.87
CA THR A 102 -14.57 -1.76 -5.23
C THR A 102 -13.93 -0.43 -4.85
N VAL A 103 -12.98 -0.47 -3.91
CA VAL A 103 -12.11 0.68 -3.64
C VAL A 103 -10.85 0.51 -4.48
N LYS A 104 -10.56 1.46 -5.36
CA LYS A 104 -9.36 1.43 -6.20
C LYS A 104 -8.49 2.64 -5.99
N MET A 105 -7.19 2.42 -5.92
CA MET A 105 -6.18 3.48 -5.83
C MET A 105 -5.01 3.22 -6.75
N GLU A 106 -4.45 4.30 -7.28
CA GLU A 106 -3.19 4.31 -8.03
C GLU A 106 -2.21 5.24 -7.33
N LEU A 107 -1.02 4.76 -6.97
CA LEU A 107 0.02 5.51 -6.28
C LEU A 107 1.27 5.62 -7.16
N ASN A 108 1.80 6.82 -7.37
CA ASN A 108 2.96 7.06 -8.25
C ASN A 108 4.28 6.72 -7.55
N THR A 109 4.47 5.45 -7.17
CA THR A 109 5.58 4.98 -6.34
C THR A 109 6.91 4.88 -7.06
N GLY A 110 6.93 4.94 -8.39
CA GLY A 110 8.11 4.56 -9.18
C GLY A 110 8.26 3.04 -9.31
N LYS A 111 9.26 2.59 -10.08
CA LYS A 111 9.54 1.16 -10.31
C LYS A 111 10.35 0.60 -9.15
N GLY A 112 10.11 -0.66 -8.77
CA GLY A 112 10.93 -1.33 -7.77
C GLY A 112 10.19 -2.39 -6.97
N MET A 113 10.86 -2.86 -5.92
CA MET A 113 10.28 -3.76 -4.93
C MET A 113 9.82 -2.93 -3.73
N PHE A 114 8.67 -3.27 -3.17
CA PHE A 114 8.06 -2.53 -2.07
C PHE A 114 7.57 -3.47 -0.97
N THR A 115 7.50 -2.92 0.24
CA THR A 115 6.67 -3.44 1.33
C THR A 115 5.43 -2.55 1.43
N VAL A 116 4.27 -3.17 1.44
CA VAL A 116 2.98 -2.51 1.63
C VAL A 116 2.43 -2.87 3.00
N THR A 117 2.05 -1.89 3.79
CA THR A 117 1.25 -2.09 5.01
C THR A 117 -0.19 -1.66 4.76
N TYR A 118 -1.12 -2.58 4.95
CA TYR A 118 -2.55 -2.33 5.00
C TYR A 118 -2.99 -2.10 6.45
N LEU A 119 -3.77 -1.02 6.67
CA LEU A 119 -4.29 -0.64 7.99
C LEU A 119 -5.81 -0.55 7.92
N VAL A 120 -6.50 -1.07 8.94
CA VAL A 120 -7.96 -0.96 9.04
C VAL A 120 -8.41 -0.87 10.50
N GLY A 121 -9.40 -0.01 10.76
CA GLY A 121 -10.20 -0.02 11.99
C GLY A 121 -11.65 -0.36 11.66
N GLU A 122 -12.24 -1.33 12.39
CA GLU A 122 -13.61 -1.78 12.14
C GLU A 122 -14.62 -1.06 13.06
N HIS A 123 -15.72 -0.58 12.46
CA HIS A 123 -16.69 0.30 13.08
C HIS A 123 -18.15 -0.19 13.04
N TRP A 124 -18.53 -1.03 12.06
CA TRP A 124 -19.93 -1.29 11.72
C TRP A 124 -20.27 -2.77 11.52
N SER A 125 -19.39 -3.55 10.91
CA SER A 125 -19.65 -4.96 10.58
C SER A 125 -18.54 -5.87 11.13
N PRO A 126 -18.38 -5.92 12.46
CA PRO A 126 -17.28 -6.61 13.11
C PRO A 126 -17.28 -8.12 12.80
N ASN A 127 -16.11 -8.66 12.44
CA ASN A 127 -15.92 -10.06 12.03
C ASN A 127 -16.87 -10.51 10.89
N ASN A 128 -17.34 -9.56 10.09
CA ASN A 128 -18.43 -9.84 9.14
C ASN A 128 -18.29 -9.07 7.82
N ARG A 129 -17.17 -8.38 7.58
CA ARG A 129 -16.88 -7.73 6.30
C ARG A 129 -15.82 -8.51 5.54
N GLY A 130 -16.19 -9.12 4.42
CA GLY A 130 -15.34 -10.02 3.66
C GLY A 130 -14.94 -9.47 2.28
N PHE A 131 -13.65 -9.43 1.98
CA PHE A 131 -13.11 -8.97 0.70
C PHE A 131 -11.72 -9.53 0.41
N ASP A 132 -11.30 -9.45 -0.85
CA ASP A 132 -9.92 -9.70 -1.24
C ASP A 132 -9.13 -8.38 -1.26
N ILE A 133 -7.84 -8.46 -0.93
CA ILE A 133 -6.88 -7.37 -1.11
C ILE A 133 -6.02 -7.71 -2.32
N ILE A 134 -6.07 -6.83 -3.31
CA ILE A 134 -5.39 -6.98 -4.60
C ILE A 134 -4.39 -5.84 -4.75
N ILE A 135 -3.14 -6.19 -5.09
CA ILE A 135 -2.06 -5.24 -5.36
C ILE A 135 -1.35 -5.68 -6.63
N GLU A 136 -1.13 -4.78 -7.58
CA GLU A 136 -0.51 -5.10 -8.87
C GLU A 136 -1.21 -6.27 -9.61
N ASP A 137 -2.54 -6.25 -9.63
CA ASP A 137 -3.41 -7.30 -10.21
C ASP A 137 -3.29 -8.71 -9.58
N GLU A 138 -2.53 -8.86 -8.48
CA GLU A 138 -2.38 -10.10 -7.73
C GLU A 138 -3.19 -10.05 -6.42
N ILE A 139 -3.93 -11.12 -6.11
CA ILE A 139 -4.58 -11.28 -4.80
C ILE A 139 -3.48 -11.56 -3.77
N VAL A 140 -3.16 -10.57 -2.95
CA VAL A 140 -2.14 -10.68 -1.89
C VAL A 140 -2.73 -11.17 -0.56
N GLU A 141 -4.03 -11.00 -0.38
CA GLU A 141 -4.80 -11.54 0.74
C GLU A 141 -6.17 -12.00 0.21
N GLU A 142 -6.38 -13.32 0.21
CA GLU A 142 -7.62 -13.94 -0.24
C GLU A 142 -8.57 -14.11 0.95
N GLU A 143 -9.85 -13.83 0.74
CA GLU A 143 -10.92 -14.04 1.73
C GLU A 143 -10.69 -13.35 3.08
N TYR A 144 -10.08 -12.17 3.08
CA TYR A 144 -9.88 -11.37 4.29
C TYR A 144 -11.22 -11.00 4.95
N VAL A 145 -11.26 -11.07 6.29
CA VAL A 145 -12.39 -10.64 7.11
C VAL A 145 -11.91 -9.65 8.16
N THR A 146 -12.57 -8.50 8.26
CA THR A 146 -12.20 -7.44 9.23
C THR A 146 -12.27 -7.89 10.69
N PRO A 147 -11.52 -7.23 11.59
CA PRO A 147 -11.45 -7.64 12.99
C PRO A 147 -12.74 -7.32 13.75
N GLY A 148 -12.72 -7.49 15.08
CA GLY A 148 -13.84 -7.18 15.95
C GLY A 148 -14.18 -5.68 16.01
N GLN A 149 -15.27 -5.38 16.71
CA GLN A 149 -15.76 -4.01 16.85
C GLN A 149 -14.71 -3.16 17.56
N ASN A 150 -14.36 -2.01 16.97
CA ASN A 150 -13.35 -1.07 17.50
C ASN A 150 -11.94 -1.68 17.61
N GLU A 151 -11.69 -2.79 16.91
CA GLU A 151 -10.38 -3.40 16.78
C GLU A 151 -9.71 -2.95 15.48
N ILE A 152 -8.42 -3.22 15.36
CA ILE A 152 -7.62 -2.87 14.20
C ILE A 152 -6.84 -4.08 13.72
N ASP A 153 -6.58 -4.12 12.42
CA ASP A 153 -5.56 -4.97 11.82
C ASP A 153 -4.48 -4.11 11.15
N ILE A 154 -3.27 -4.63 11.18
CA ILE A 154 -2.07 -4.07 10.55
C ILE A 154 -1.37 -5.23 9.86
N ILE A 155 -1.45 -5.28 8.52
CA ILE A 155 -0.98 -6.42 7.72
C ILE A 155 0.12 -5.94 6.77
N ARG A 156 1.23 -6.68 6.67
CA ARG A 156 2.37 -6.34 5.81
C ARG A 156 2.53 -7.34 4.68
N TYR A 157 2.56 -6.82 3.45
CA TYR A 157 2.85 -7.56 2.23
C TYR A 157 4.23 -7.16 1.74
N GLU A 158 5.17 -8.10 1.69
CA GLU A 158 6.55 -7.86 1.28
C GLU A 158 6.78 -8.32 -0.16
N GLY A 159 7.66 -7.62 -0.87
CA GLY A 159 8.12 -8.07 -2.19
C GLY A 159 7.14 -7.79 -3.31
N ILE A 160 6.33 -6.74 -3.19
CA ILE A 160 5.47 -6.26 -4.27
C ILE A 160 6.33 -5.60 -5.34
N GLU A 161 6.27 -6.09 -6.59
CA GLU A 161 7.03 -5.54 -7.72
C GLU A 161 6.17 -4.58 -8.55
N VAL A 162 6.57 -3.31 -8.62
CA VAL A 162 5.93 -2.31 -9.50
C VAL A 162 6.75 -2.14 -10.77
N LYS A 163 6.11 -2.38 -11.92
CA LYS A 163 6.79 -2.43 -13.24
C LYS A 163 6.67 -1.14 -14.04
N ASP A 164 5.59 -0.39 -13.88
CA ASP A 164 5.22 0.74 -14.73
C ASP A 164 5.20 2.10 -14.01
N LYS A 165 5.74 2.15 -12.78
CA LYS A 165 5.85 3.30 -11.86
C LYS A 165 4.59 3.62 -11.06
N VAL A 166 3.48 2.92 -11.29
CA VAL A 166 2.24 3.15 -10.58
C VAL A 166 1.87 1.87 -9.84
N MET A 167 1.84 1.94 -8.51
CA MET A 167 1.29 0.83 -7.73
C MET A 167 -0.23 0.93 -7.71
N SER A 168 -0.87 -0.15 -8.12
CA SER A 168 -2.31 -0.32 -8.15
C SER A 168 -2.80 -1.09 -6.92
N PHE A 169 -3.94 -0.64 -6.39
CA PHE A 169 -4.63 -1.27 -5.28
C PHE A 169 -6.09 -1.47 -5.66
N GLU A 170 -6.64 -2.64 -5.33
CA GLU A 170 -8.05 -2.91 -5.38
C GLU A 170 -8.50 -3.69 -4.14
N PHE A 171 -9.58 -3.22 -3.51
CA PHE A 171 -10.24 -3.93 -2.42
C PHE A 171 -11.64 -4.33 -2.90
N ALA A 172 -11.88 -5.63 -3.02
CA ALA A 172 -13.06 -6.16 -3.70
C ALA A 172 -13.83 -7.15 -2.83
N GLY A 173 -15.11 -6.87 -2.58
CA GLY A 173 -15.98 -7.76 -1.80
C GLY A 173 -16.02 -9.19 -2.35
N ASN A 174 -15.80 -10.18 -1.49
CA ASN A 174 -15.69 -11.59 -1.88
C ASN A 174 -16.74 -12.46 -1.16
N PRO A 175 -17.79 -12.93 -1.87
CA PRO A 175 -18.82 -13.79 -1.28
C PRO A 175 -18.33 -15.13 -0.72
N LYS A 176 -17.15 -15.62 -1.12
CA LYS A 176 -16.60 -16.90 -0.65
C LYS A 176 -16.15 -16.86 0.81
N THR A 177 -15.86 -15.66 1.33
CA THR A 177 -15.56 -15.42 2.75
C THR A 177 -16.64 -15.94 3.70
N GLY A 178 -17.88 -16.08 3.21
CA GLY A 178 -19.05 -16.39 4.03
C GLY A 178 -19.52 -15.21 4.89
N ALA A 179 -18.90 -14.03 4.75
CA ALA A 179 -19.23 -12.83 5.49
C ALA A 179 -20.54 -12.20 4.98
N GLY A 180 -21.32 -11.61 5.89
CA GLY A 180 -22.61 -10.99 5.56
C GLY A 180 -22.52 -9.57 4.98
N ASP A 181 -21.40 -8.88 5.19
CA ASP A 181 -21.07 -7.59 4.58
C ASP A 181 -19.90 -7.79 3.61
N LEU A 182 -20.00 -7.25 2.40
CA LEU A 182 -18.97 -7.36 1.35
C LEU A 182 -18.42 -5.99 0.93
N ASN A 183 -18.75 -4.94 1.68
CA ASN A 183 -18.30 -3.59 1.40
C ASN A 183 -16.82 -3.45 1.75
N ALA A 184 -15.91 -3.51 0.79
CA ALA A 184 -14.47 -3.44 1.08
C ALA A 184 -14.05 -2.07 1.65
N MET A 185 -12.99 -2.04 2.47
CA MET A 185 -12.55 -0.81 3.17
C MET A 185 -11.06 -0.78 3.53
N PHE A 186 -10.55 0.41 3.85
CA PHE A 186 -9.24 0.61 4.46
C PHE A 186 -9.22 1.88 5.33
N SER A 187 -8.38 1.90 6.37
CA SER A 187 -8.06 3.10 7.17
C SER A 187 -6.76 3.76 6.73
N GLY A 188 -5.79 2.98 6.29
CA GLY A 188 -4.55 3.51 5.73
C GLY A 188 -3.82 2.51 4.85
N ILE A 189 -2.97 3.04 3.99
CA ILE A 189 -2.05 2.30 3.13
C ILE A 189 -0.68 2.95 3.27
N GLU A 190 0.36 2.18 3.58
CA GLU A 190 1.74 2.65 3.59
C GLU A 190 2.55 1.82 2.60
N VAL A 191 3.26 2.49 1.69
CA VAL A 191 4.10 1.87 0.67
C VAL A 191 5.53 2.36 0.86
N ILE A 192 6.44 1.43 1.16
CA ILE A 192 7.84 1.71 1.43
C ILE A 192 8.70 0.94 0.43
N PRO A 193 9.66 1.58 -0.27
CA PRO A 193 10.63 0.86 -1.08
C PRO A 193 11.34 -0.19 -0.24
N ALA A 194 11.25 -1.44 -0.65
CA ALA A 194 12.04 -2.50 -0.06
C ALA A 194 13.50 -2.27 -0.49
N LEU A 195 14.41 -2.18 0.48
CA LEU A 195 15.83 -2.24 0.16
C LEU A 195 16.08 -3.54 -0.61
N ALA A 196 16.72 -3.45 -1.78
CA ALA A 196 17.10 -4.63 -2.53
C ALA A 196 17.90 -5.56 -1.61
N VAL A 197 17.29 -6.65 -1.16
CA VAL A 197 18.01 -7.67 -0.40
C VAL A 197 19.04 -8.21 -1.36
N ASP A 198 20.33 -7.94 -1.11
CA ASP A 198 21.40 -8.53 -1.93
C ASP A 198 21.16 -10.05 -1.92
N PRO A 199 20.95 -10.69 -3.08
CA PRO A 199 20.74 -12.14 -3.14
C PRO A 199 21.85 -12.92 -2.42
N LYS A 200 23.07 -12.35 -2.33
CA LYS A 200 24.17 -12.91 -1.55
C LYS A 200 23.93 -12.87 -0.04
N GLN A 201 23.26 -11.84 0.48
CA GLN A 201 22.86 -11.73 1.88
C GLN A 201 21.76 -12.75 2.20
N LYS A 202 20.77 -12.90 1.31
CA LYS A 202 19.71 -13.91 1.47
C LYS A 202 20.29 -15.33 1.49
N LEU A 203 21.22 -15.64 0.58
CA LEU A 203 21.94 -16.91 0.57
C LEU A 203 22.80 -17.09 1.84
N ALA A 204 23.57 -16.08 2.25
CA ALA A 204 24.43 -16.17 3.43
C ALA A 204 23.64 -16.47 4.72
N THR A 205 22.46 -15.86 4.88
CA THR A 205 21.57 -16.10 6.02
C THR A 205 21.03 -17.53 6.01
N THR A 206 20.56 -18.05 4.86
CA THR A 206 20.07 -19.44 4.76
C THR A 206 21.18 -20.47 5.05
N TRP A 207 22.41 -20.24 4.57
CA TRP A 207 23.54 -21.12 4.87
C TRP A 207 24.02 -21.03 6.33
N GLY A 208 23.94 -19.84 6.95
CA GLY A 208 24.25 -19.63 8.36
C GLY A 208 23.30 -20.40 9.28
N THR A 209 21.99 -20.35 9.02
CA THR A 209 20.96 -21.07 9.78
C THR A 209 21.09 -22.59 9.63
N LEU A 210 21.39 -23.08 8.41
CA LEU A 210 21.61 -24.52 8.16
C LEU A 210 22.90 -25.07 8.81
N LYS A 211 23.93 -24.24 9.00
CA LYS A 211 25.13 -24.62 9.76
C LYS A 211 24.91 -24.57 11.27
N GLY A 212 24.12 -23.62 11.77
CA GLY A 212 23.77 -23.52 13.19
C GLY A 212 22.91 -24.70 13.69
N ALA A 213 22.05 -25.25 12.82
CA ALA A 213 21.20 -26.41 13.14
C ALA A 213 21.93 -27.78 13.07
N ARG A 214 23.25 -27.79 12.83
CA ARG A 214 24.09 -29.00 12.75
C ARG A 214 25.03 -29.18 13.94
N ASN A 215 24.90 -28.37 15.00
CA ASN A 215 25.64 -28.52 16.25
C ASN A 215 24.70 -28.89 17.40
#